data_AF-A0A9P7BLY3-F1
#
_entry.id   AF-A0A9P7BLY3-F1
#
_cell.length_a   1.000
_cell.length_b   1.000
_cell.length_c   1.000
_cell.angle_alpha   90.00
_cell.angle_beta   90.00
_cell.angle_gamma   90.00
#
_symmetry.space_group_name_H-M   'P 1'
#
loop_
_entity.id
_entity.type
_entity.pdbx_description
1 polymer ?
#
loop_
_entity_poly.entity_id
_entity_poly.type
_entity_poly.pdbx_seq_one_letter_code
_entity_poly.pdbx_strand_id
1 'polypeptide(L)'
;MDIINEFPEMREFHIVIDNAPIHVTSMIDPIIIKRENIPIYLLPYSPELNPIEQFWAVLKSKIKRTKFGNVETLSSRIIGASEAIPAEHLQHFVKHSINQFDNCPNRNPI
;
A
#
# COMPACT_ATOMS: atom_id res chain seq x y z
N MET A 1 14.72 -9.87 8.35
CA MET A 1 14.59 -8.83 9.39
C MET A 1 13.13 -8.46 9.46
N ASP A 2 12.59 -8.31 10.66
CA ASP A 2 11.16 -8.16 10.88
C ASP A 2 10.82 -6.68 11.11
N ILE A 3 10.57 -5.97 10.00
CA ILE A 3 10.53 -4.50 9.93
C ILE A 3 9.55 -3.89 10.94
N ILE A 4 8.42 -4.54 11.21
CA ILE A 4 7.42 -4.01 12.16
C ILE A 4 7.99 -3.91 13.59
N ASN A 5 8.95 -4.75 13.98
CA ASN A 5 9.57 -4.66 15.31
C ASN A 5 10.47 -3.42 15.46
N GLU A 6 10.85 -2.77 14.34
CA GLU A 6 11.62 -1.53 14.35
C GLU A 6 10.74 -0.31 14.70
N PHE A 7 9.41 -0.48 14.66
CA PHE A 7 8.42 0.57 14.93
C PHE A 7 7.50 0.13 16.08
N PRO A 8 7.96 0.18 17.34
CA PRO A 8 7.18 -0.25 18.51
C PRO A 8 5.86 0.52 18.67
N GLU A 9 5.76 1.71 18.08
CA GLU A 9 4.55 2.53 17.98
C GLU A 9 3.47 1.93 17.08
N MET A 10 3.80 0.99 16.18
CA MET A 10 2.84 0.35 15.26
C MET A 10 2.09 -0.81 15.91
N ARG A 11 1.30 -0.49 16.94
CA ARG A 11 0.37 -1.39 17.62
C ARG A 11 -1.05 -0.85 17.51
N GLU A 12 -2.03 -1.73 17.59
CA GLU A 12 -3.45 -1.40 17.50
C GLU A 12 -3.85 -0.78 16.14
N PHE A 13 -3.04 -1.00 15.09
CA PHE A 13 -3.37 -0.59 13.73
C PHE A 13 -4.12 -1.66 12.97
N HIS A 14 -4.84 -1.22 11.94
CA HIS A 14 -5.47 -2.07 10.96
C HIS A 14 -4.51 -2.29 9.78
N ILE A 15 -4.17 -3.54 9.48
CA ILE A 15 -3.36 -3.92 8.34
C ILE A 15 -4.29 -4.35 7.22
N VAL A 16 -4.38 -3.52 6.18
CA VAL A 16 -5.20 -3.81 4.99
C VAL A 16 -4.44 -4.74 4.06
N ILE A 17 -5.06 -5.86 3.67
CA ILE A 17 -4.45 -6.94 2.90
C ILE A 17 -5.35 -7.26 1.70
N ASP A 18 -4.78 -7.31 0.50
CA ASP A 18 -5.53 -7.75 -0.68
C ASP A 18 -5.73 -9.28 -0.67
N ASN A 19 -6.59 -9.79 -1.55
CA ASN A 19 -6.89 -11.21 -1.62
C ASN A 19 -5.92 -12.01 -2.52
N ALA A 20 -4.62 -11.67 -2.53
CA ALA A 20 -3.63 -12.42 -3.29
C ALA A 20 -3.45 -13.86 -2.74
N PRO A 21 -3.21 -14.89 -3.59
CA PRO A 21 -3.06 -16.28 -3.12
C PRO A 21 -1.95 -16.51 -2.10
N ILE A 22 -0.95 -15.62 -2.07
CA ILE A 22 0.15 -15.66 -1.10
C ILE A 22 -0.28 -15.17 0.30
N HIS A 23 -1.42 -14.50 0.41
CA HIS A 23 -1.96 -13.98 1.67
C HIS A 23 -2.77 -15.05 2.41
N VAL A 24 -2.10 -16.13 2.79
CA VAL A 24 -2.72 -17.26 3.49
C VAL A 24 -3.04 -16.87 4.94
N THR A 25 -4.32 -16.69 5.24
CA THR A 25 -4.84 -16.23 6.55
C THR A 25 -4.28 -17.01 7.73
N SER A 26 -4.23 -18.35 7.63
CA SER A 26 -3.69 -19.22 8.68
C SER A 26 -2.20 -19.03 8.99
N MET A 27 -1.45 -18.42 8.07
CA MET A 27 -0.04 -18.09 8.25
C MET A 27 0.16 -16.63 8.67
N ILE A 28 -0.62 -15.71 8.11
CA ILE A 28 -0.44 -14.27 8.29
C ILE A 28 -1.13 -13.73 9.55
N ASP A 29 -2.36 -14.15 9.83
CA ASP A 29 -3.13 -13.64 10.97
C ASP A 29 -2.40 -13.84 12.31
N PRO A 30 -1.79 -15.00 12.60
CA PRO A 30 -1.03 -15.18 13.84
C PRO A 30 0.15 -14.20 13.97
N ILE A 31 0.78 -13.81 12.86
CA ILE A 31 1.92 -12.88 12.85
C ILE A 31 1.44 -11.46 13.17
N ILE A 32 0.31 -11.04 12.58
CA ILE A 32 -0.27 -9.71 12.78
C ILE A 32 -0.84 -9.58 14.19
N ILE A 33 -1.64 -10.56 14.64
CA ILE A 33 -2.30 -10.55 15.95
C ILE A 33 -1.28 -10.62 17.09
N LYS A 34 -0.21 -11.42 16.94
CA LYS A 34 0.88 -11.47 17.94
C LYS A 34 1.53 -10.11 18.19
N ARG A 35 1.37 -9.17 17.27
CA ARG A 35 1.90 -7.79 17.35
C ARG A 35 0.81 -6.77 17.67
N GLU A 36 -0.31 -7.22 18.22
CA GLU A 36 -1.41 -6.36 18.67
C GLU A 36 -2.03 -5.54 17.52
N ASN A 37 -1.94 -6.03 16.28
CA ASN A 37 -2.54 -5.41 15.08
C ASN A 37 -3.74 -6.22 14.58
N ILE A 38 -4.58 -5.61 13.74
CA ILE A 38 -5.84 -6.16 13.26
C ILE A 38 -5.76 -6.37 11.74
N PRO A 39 -5.78 -7.62 11.22
CA PRO A 39 -5.81 -7.84 9.77
C PRO A 39 -7.20 -7.52 9.20
N ILE A 40 -7.24 -6.78 8.08
CA ILE A 40 -8.44 -6.44 7.33
C ILE A 40 -8.24 -6.86 5.87
N TYR A 41 -9.03 -7.85 5.43
CA TYR A 41 -8.95 -8.36 4.07
C TYR A 41 -9.91 -7.60 3.15
N LEU A 42 -9.40 -7.16 2.02
CA LEU A 42 -10.21 -6.53 0.98
C LEU A 42 -11.02 -7.57 0.19
N LEU A 43 -12.13 -7.11 -0.37
CA LEU A 43 -12.93 -7.91 -1.30
C LEU A 43 -12.10 -8.26 -2.56
N PRO A 44 -12.36 -9.42 -3.19
CA PRO A 44 -11.74 -9.76 -4.46
C PRO A 44 -11.96 -8.66 -5.50
N TYR A 45 -10.93 -8.41 -6.33
CA TYR A 45 -11.00 -7.48 -7.46
C TYR A 45 -11.43 -6.05 -7.08
N SER A 46 -11.09 -5.59 -5.86
CA SER A 46 -11.41 -4.24 -5.38
C SER A 46 -10.14 -3.37 -5.19
N PRO A 47 -9.30 -3.18 -6.23
CA PRO A 47 -8.05 -2.42 -6.12
C PRO A 47 -8.25 -0.96 -5.71
N GLU A 48 -9.42 -0.38 -5.99
CA GLU A 48 -9.78 0.98 -5.62
C GLU A 48 -9.89 1.18 -4.11
N LEU A 49 -10.18 0.10 -3.37
CA LEU A 49 -10.22 0.09 -1.92
C LEU A 49 -8.83 -0.09 -1.30
N ASN A 50 -7.79 -0.32 -2.11
CA ASN A 50 -6.42 -0.51 -1.65
C ASN A 50 -5.58 0.77 -1.87
N PRO A 51 -5.28 1.56 -0.82
CA PRO A 51 -4.58 2.84 -0.98
C PRO A 51 -3.18 2.72 -1.60
N ILE A 52 -2.53 1.54 -1.49
CA ILE A 52 -1.20 1.33 -2.07
C ILE A 52 -1.22 1.42 -3.61
N GLU A 53 -2.35 1.17 -4.26
CA GLU A 53 -2.48 1.27 -5.72
C GLU A 53 -2.30 2.71 -6.20
N GLN A 54 -2.85 3.69 -5.46
CA GLN A 54 -2.66 5.11 -5.74
C GLN A 54 -1.21 5.52 -5.51
N PHE A 55 -0.58 5.03 -4.45
CA PHE A 55 0.85 5.25 -4.22
C PHE A 55 1.69 4.72 -5.41
N TRP A 56 1.43 3.48 -5.86
CA TRP A 56 2.12 2.90 -7.00
C TRP A 56 1.90 3.67 -8.30
N ALA A 57 0.69 4.17 -8.54
CA ALA A 57 0.40 5.00 -9.71
C ALA A 57 1.28 6.27 -9.72
N VAL A 58 1.35 6.99 -8.60
CA VAL A 58 2.18 8.18 -8.44
C VAL A 58 3.67 7.84 -8.57
N LEU A 59 4.13 6.81 -7.87
CA LEU A 59 5.54 6.40 -7.88
C LEU A 59 5.99 6.00 -9.30
N LYS A 60 5.21 5.16 -9.99
CA LYS A 60 5.50 4.77 -11.39
C LYS A 60 5.55 5.98 -12.31
N SER A 61 4.66 6.97 -12.11
CA SER A 61 4.67 8.19 -12.90
C SER A 61 5.97 9.00 -12.71
N LYS A 62 6.57 8.97 -11.52
CA LYS A 62 7.86 9.63 -11.24
C LYS A 62 9.03 8.87 -11.86
N ILE A 63 9.05 7.54 -11.75
CA ILE A 63 10.12 6.68 -12.28
C ILE A 63 10.20 6.76 -13.81
N LYS A 64 9.05 6.83 -14.51
CA LYS A 64 8.97 6.80 -15.98
C LYS A 64 9.37 8.10 -16.68
N ARG A 65 9.52 9.22 -15.96
CA ARG A 65 9.70 10.56 -16.57
C ARG A 65 11.04 10.75 -17.28
N THR A 66 12.06 9.99 -16.92
CA THR A 66 13.42 10.19 -17.41
C THR A 66 14.08 8.87 -17.76
N LYS A 67 15.09 8.89 -18.65
CA LYS A 67 15.94 7.72 -18.86
C LYS A 67 16.81 7.48 -17.62
N PHE A 68 17.26 6.24 -17.45
CA PHE A 68 18.23 5.90 -16.42
C PHE A 68 19.60 6.48 -16.78
N GLY A 69 20.29 7.02 -15.78
CA GLY A 69 21.72 7.34 -15.91
C GLY A 69 22.59 6.07 -15.90
N ASN A 70 23.85 6.18 -16.33
CA ASN A 70 24.77 5.03 -16.47
C ASN A 70 25.05 4.30 -15.15
N VAL A 71 24.98 4.99 -14.01
CA VAL A 71 25.21 4.43 -12.66
C VAL A 71 23.91 4.24 -11.87
N GLU A 72 22.77 4.65 -12.44
CA GLU A 72 21.50 4.62 -11.75
C GLU A 72 20.85 3.24 -11.87
N THR A 73 20.43 2.69 -10.73
CA THR A 73 19.69 1.42 -10.67
C THR A 73 18.20 1.68 -10.51
N LEU A 74 17.37 0.69 -10.85
CA LEU A 74 15.94 0.75 -10.56
C LEU A 74 15.69 0.99 -9.07
N SER A 75 16.44 0.33 -8.19
CA SER A 75 16.31 0.49 -6.74
C SER A 75 16.62 1.91 -6.27
N SER A 76 17.73 2.51 -6.73
CA SER A 76 18.07 3.90 -6.36
C SER A 76 17.02 4.89 -6.85
N ARG A 77 16.44 4.64 -8.03
CA ARG A 77 15.36 5.49 -8.55
C ARG A 77 14.05 5.30 -7.79
N ILE A 78 13.71 4.08 -7.39
CA ILE A 78 12.53 3.80 -6.54
C ILE A 78 12.67 4.55 -5.21
N ILE A 79 13.84 4.47 -4.56
CA ILE A 79 14.12 5.16 -3.30
C ILE A 79 13.94 6.67 -3.48
N GLY A 80 14.66 7.29 -4.42
CA GLY A 80 14.54 8.73 -4.64
C GLY A 80 13.14 9.18 -5.07
N ALA A 81 12.42 8.37 -5.85
CA ALA A 81 11.04 8.66 -6.22
C ALA A 81 10.08 8.57 -5.03
N SER A 82 10.32 7.64 -4.10
CA SER A 82 9.52 7.46 -2.88
C SER A 82 9.73 8.60 -1.88
N GLU A 83 10.98 9.00 -1.65
CA GLU A 83 11.34 10.14 -0.80
C GLU A 83 10.79 11.46 -1.34
N ALA A 84 10.64 11.58 -2.66
CA ALA A 84 10.04 12.74 -3.32
C ALA A 84 8.50 12.75 -3.29
N ILE A 85 7.84 11.81 -2.62
CA ILE A 85 6.38 11.84 -2.39
C ILE A 85 6.13 12.47 -1.02
N PRO A 86 5.48 13.65 -0.94
CA PRO A 86 5.16 14.27 0.33
C PRO A 86 4.27 13.38 1.21
N ALA A 87 4.51 13.36 2.52
CA ALA A 87 3.73 12.54 3.46
C ALA A 87 2.22 12.87 3.43
N GLU A 88 1.85 14.13 3.16
CA GLU A 88 0.46 14.56 2.99
C GLU A 88 -0.26 13.84 1.84
N HIS A 89 0.47 13.39 0.80
CA HIS A 89 -0.13 12.60 -0.28
C HIS A 89 -0.63 11.24 0.22
N LEU A 90 -0.02 10.67 1.26
CA LEU A 90 -0.47 9.40 1.84
C LEU A 90 -1.90 9.53 2.38
N GLN A 91 -2.22 10.66 3.01
CA GLN A 91 -3.59 10.95 3.47
C GLN A 91 -4.56 11.08 2.29
N HIS A 92 -4.14 11.70 1.19
CA HIS A 92 -4.94 11.79 -0.02
C HIS A 92 -5.21 10.42 -0.66
N PHE A 93 -4.24 9.50 -0.65
CA PHE A 93 -4.42 8.14 -1.18
C PHE A 93 -5.46 7.36 -0.37
N VAL A 94 -5.38 7.43 0.97
CA VAL A 94 -6.39 6.81 1.85
C VAL A 94 -7.77 7.44 1.63
N LYS A 95 -7.84 8.78 1.57
CA LYS A 95 -9.10 9.49 1.31
C LYS A 95 -9.72 9.10 -0.03
N HIS A 96 -8.91 8.91 -1.07
CA HIS A 96 -9.39 8.43 -2.35
C HIS A 96 -10.07 7.07 -2.21
N SER A 97 -9.43 6.08 -1.58
CA SER A 97 -10.05 4.77 -1.36
C SER A 97 -11.34 4.82 -0.55
N ILE A 98 -11.40 5.67 0.49
CA ILE A 98 -12.64 5.89 1.27
C ILE A 98 -13.78 6.41 0.37
N ASN A 99 -13.50 7.36 -0.51
CA ASN A 99 -14.51 7.88 -1.44
C ASN A 99 -15.04 6.82 -2.43
N GLN A 100 -14.34 5.70 -2.58
CA GLN A 100 -14.77 4.59 -3.44
C GLN A 100 -15.65 3.57 -2.71
N PHE A 101 -15.89 3.70 -1.40
CA PHE A 101 -16.66 2.71 -0.63
C PHE A 101 -18.10 2.55 -1.12
N ASP A 102 -18.75 3.65 -1.54
CA ASP A 102 -20.09 3.58 -2.12
C ASP A 102 -20.06 3.19 -3.61
N ASN A 103 -18.95 3.44 -4.31
CA ASN A 103 -18.83 3.18 -5.75
C ASN A 103 -18.49 1.73 -6.06
N CYS A 104 -17.64 1.10 -5.25
CA CYS A 104 -17.15 -0.26 -5.43
C CYS A 104 -18.29 -1.30 -5.47
N PRO A 105 -19.23 -1.35 -4.49
CA PRO A 105 -20.35 -2.29 -4.52
C PRO A 105 -21.28 -2.07 -5.73
N ASN A 106 -21.43 -0.81 -6.14
CA ASN A 106 -22.31 -0.41 -7.24
C ASN A 106 -21.65 -0.53 -8.63
N ARG A 107 -20.36 -0.87 -8.70
CA ARG A 107 -19.56 -0.93 -9.93
C ARG A 107 -19.62 0.35 -10.74
N ASN A 108 -19.68 1.49 -10.05
CA ASN A 108 -19.63 2.79 -10.70
C ASN A 108 -18.23 3.01 -11.33
N PRO A 109 -18.12 3.66 -12.49
CA PRO A 109 -16.83 4.03 -13.07
C PRO A 109 -16.00 4.87 -12.09
N ILE A 110 -14.69 4.63 -12.08
CA ILE A 110 -13.69 5.32 -11.26
C ILE A 110 -12.99 6.39 -12.08
#